data_AF-R4VXB0-F1
#
_entry.id   AF-R4VXB0-F1
#
_cell.length_a   1.000
_cell.length_b   1.000
_cell.length_c   1.000
_cell.angle_alpha   90.00
_cell.angle_beta   90.00
_cell.angle_gamma   90.00
#
_symmetry.space_group_name_H-M   'P 1'
#
loop_
_entity.id
_entity.type
_entity.pdbx_description
1 polymer ?
#
loop_
_entity_poly.entity_id
_entity_poly.type
_entity_poly.pdbx_seq_one_letter_code
_entity_poly.pdbx_strand_id
1 'polypeptide(L)'
;MSEEHSEREGDSTETAAVRSDPERPDASQSSLSDVAVYLFALSRPRFWLYLAGPVLVGVVYAADARADLLTPATLALFAYFLVPANVYLYGVNDVFDADVDAENPKKDEREVRYRGQRFVPVAVAASGLGLFGVVSLTDPIAWPWLAAWGLLATAYSAPPVRFKTRPVLDSLSNGLYVLPGAAAYATVAGAQPPVWPLTGGILWTMAMHTFSAIPDVEPDREAGIATTATWLGERRTLAYCFTTWALAAAAFGMADLRAGAALSLYPLLVLGIAWSDVPVDRAYWWYPAINGVVGAGLTMWGLAQIVPPSSLV
;
A
#
# COMPACT_ATOMS: atom_id res chain seq x y z
N MET A 1 -42.03 36.26 59.39
CA MET A 1 -42.00 37.63 59.95
C MET A 1 -40.53 38.03 60.00
N SER A 2 -39.98 38.86 59.12
CA SER A 2 -40.55 39.95 58.29
C SER A 2 -39.66 40.11 57.02
N GLU A 3 -40.26 40.21 55.83
CA GLU A 3 -40.33 41.41 54.93
C GLU A 3 -38.95 42.03 54.61
N GLU A 4 -38.35 41.92 53.41
CA GLU A 4 -38.73 42.33 52.03
C GLU A 4 -38.40 43.81 51.68
N HIS A 5 -37.35 44.01 50.88
CA HIS A 5 -37.13 45.14 49.94
C HIS A 5 -35.94 44.74 49.03
N SER A 6 -36.15 44.28 47.79
CA SER A 6 -36.43 45.00 46.54
C SER A 6 -35.26 45.83 45.98
N GLU A 7 -35.00 45.57 44.68
CA GLU A 7 -34.36 46.42 43.66
C GLU A 7 -32.81 46.50 43.58
N ARG A 8 -32.21 45.79 42.59
CA ARG A 8 -31.99 46.36 41.24
C ARG A 8 -31.37 45.36 40.26
N GLU A 9 -31.91 45.40 39.06
CA GLU A 9 -31.52 44.69 37.84
C GLU A 9 -30.06 44.99 37.44
N GLY A 10 -29.37 43.93 37.04
CA GLY A 10 -28.13 43.96 36.27
C GLY A 10 -28.18 42.85 35.25
N ASP A 11 -28.93 43.08 34.18
CA ASP A 11 -28.94 42.27 32.97
C ASP A 11 -27.55 42.35 32.31
N SER A 12 -26.68 41.40 32.64
CA SER A 12 -25.47 41.13 31.87
C SER A 12 -25.79 40.01 30.89
N THR A 13 -26.48 40.37 29.81
CA THR A 13 -26.53 39.59 28.58
C THR A 13 -25.09 39.53 28.03
N GLU A 14 -24.30 38.58 28.52
CA GLU A 14 -22.99 38.25 28.01
C GLU A 14 -23.19 37.71 26.61
N THR A 15 -22.92 38.57 25.62
CA THR A 15 -23.01 38.27 24.20
C THR A 15 -22.03 37.13 23.94
N ALA A 16 -22.55 35.91 23.84
CA ALA A 16 -21.80 34.77 23.37
C ALA A 16 -21.29 35.12 21.97
N ALA A 17 -20.01 35.51 21.91
CA ALA A 17 -19.29 35.69 20.69
C ALA A 17 -19.36 34.37 19.94
N VAL A 18 -20.20 34.34 18.89
CA VAL A 18 -20.19 33.32 17.86
C VAL A 18 -18.76 33.28 17.35
N ARG A 19 -17.98 32.31 17.84
CA ARG A 19 -16.72 31.95 17.22
C ARG A 19 -17.10 31.51 15.81
N SER A 20 -16.82 32.36 14.84
CA SER A 20 -16.85 32.00 13.44
C SER A 20 -16.00 30.75 13.28
N ASP A 21 -16.62 29.66 12.84
CA ASP A 21 -15.89 28.53 12.29
C ASP A 21 -14.81 29.07 11.33
N PRO A 22 -13.57 28.57 11.39
CA PRO A 22 -12.59 28.95 10.39
C PRO A 22 -13.17 28.58 9.02
N GLU A 23 -13.35 29.58 8.16
CA GLU A 23 -13.84 29.42 6.80
C GLU A 23 -13.20 28.18 6.17
N ARG A 24 -14.02 27.20 5.77
CA ARG A 24 -13.56 26.14 4.86
C ARG A 24 -12.94 26.85 3.66
N PRO A 25 -11.68 26.57 3.31
CA PRO A 25 -11.08 27.13 2.12
C PRO A 25 -12.00 26.84 0.94
N ASP A 26 -12.45 27.89 0.27
CA ASP A 26 -13.28 27.75 -0.92
C ASP A 26 -12.51 26.92 -1.95
N ALA A 27 -13.00 25.71 -2.23
CA ALA A 27 -12.34 24.70 -3.05
C ALA A 27 -12.28 25.08 -4.55
N SER A 28 -12.65 26.32 -4.88
CA SER A 28 -12.80 26.84 -6.24
C SER A 28 -11.50 27.39 -6.85
N GLN A 29 -10.39 27.48 -6.09
CA GLN A 29 -9.16 28.16 -6.54
C GLN A 29 -7.84 27.40 -6.33
N SER A 30 -7.85 26.08 -6.14
CA SER A 30 -6.58 25.32 -6.15
C SER A 30 -5.98 25.35 -7.56
N SER A 31 -4.76 25.87 -7.70
CA SER A 31 -4.07 25.88 -8.99
C SER A 31 -3.78 24.45 -9.45
N LEU A 32 -3.58 24.25 -10.76
CA LEU A 32 -3.18 22.93 -11.29
C LEU A 32 -1.89 22.41 -10.64
N SER A 33 -0.99 23.32 -10.26
CA SER A 33 0.23 22.98 -9.52
C SER A 33 -0.09 22.42 -8.15
N ASP A 34 -1.01 23.04 -7.40
CA ASP A 34 -1.38 22.57 -6.06
C ASP A 34 -2.06 21.20 -6.11
N VAL A 35 -2.91 20.99 -7.13
CA VAL A 35 -3.55 19.67 -7.37
C VAL A 35 -2.50 18.62 -7.70
N ALA A 36 -1.53 18.93 -8.57
CA ALA A 36 -0.47 17.99 -8.94
C ALA A 36 0.44 17.65 -7.75
N VAL A 37 0.84 18.64 -6.96
CA VAL A 37 1.65 18.44 -5.74
C VAL A 37 0.89 17.58 -4.72
N TYR A 38 -0.40 17.86 -4.53
CA TYR A 38 -1.26 17.06 -3.66
C TYR A 38 -1.35 15.61 -4.13
N LEU A 39 -1.66 15.38 -5.41
CA LEU A 39 -1.80 14.02 -5.96
C LEU A 39 -0.48 13.24 -5.95
N PHE A 40 0.64 13.92 -6.18
CA PHE A 40 1.96 13.33 -6.03
C PHE A 40 2.18 12.83 -4.59
N ALA A 41 1.89 13.66 -3.59
CA ALA A 41 2.01 13.25 -2.19
C ALA A 41 0.99 12.17 -1.79
N LEU A 42 -0.26 12.27 -2.27
CA LEU A 42 -1.33 11.27 -2.09
C LEU A 42 -0.94 9.89 -2.61
N SER A 43 -0.20 9.84 -3.72
CA SER A 43 0.29 8.59 -4.32
C SER A 43 1.43 7.93 -3.51
N ARG A 44 1.87 8.55 -2.42
CA ARG A 44 2.92 8.06 -1.50
C ARG A 44 4.18 7.55 -2.24
N PRO A 45 5.02 8.44 -2.83
CA PRO A 45 6.15 8.07 -3.68
C PRO A 45 7.14 7.06 -3.11
N ARG A 46 7.27 7.02 -1.78
CA ARG A 46 8.08 6.03 -1.06
C ARG A 46 7.64 4.58 -1.32
N PHE A 47 6.36 4.37 -1.62
CA PHE A 47 5.76 3.05 -1.84
C PHE A 47 5.49 2.74 -3.31
N TRP A 48 5.87 3.61 -4.26
CA TRP A 48 5.65 3.36 -5.69
C TRP A 48 6.21 2.01 -6.16
N LEU A 49 7.38 1.63 -5.64
CA LEU A 49 8.03 0.37 -5.99
C LEU A 49 7.31 -0.86 -5.41
N TYR A 50 6.34 -0.71 -4.50
CA TYR A 50 5.56 -1.85 -4.01
C TYR A 50 4.60 -2.37 -5.07
N LEU A 51 4.16 -1.53 -6.01
CA LEU A 51 3.34 -1.95 -7.16
C LEU A 51 4.18 -2.02 -8.45
N ALA A 52 5.02 -1.02 -8.72
CA ALA A 52 5.83 -0.99 -9.93
C ALA A 52 7.01 -1.97 -9.92
N GLY A 53 7.59 -2.27 -8.75
CA GLY A 53 8.68 -3.24 -8.61
C GLY A 53 8.27 -4.65 -9.02
N PRO A 54 7.12 -5.17 -8.54
CA PRO A 54 6.56 -6.44 -9.00
C PRO A 54 6.33 -6.49 -10.52
N VAL A 55 5.91 -5.39 -11.17
CA VAL A 55 5.83 -5.33 -12.63
C VAL A 55 7.20 -5.59 -13.25
N LEU A 56 8.26 -4.92 -12.79
CA LEU A 56 9.63 -5.13 -13.30
C LEU A 56 10.09 -6.58 -13.13
N VAL A 57 9.85 -7.18 -11.95
CA VAL A 57 10.16 -8.59 -11.70
C VAL A 57 9.37 -9.50 -12.64
N GLY A 58 8.06 -9.28 -12.79
CA GLY A 58 7.19 -10.07 -13.66
C GLY A 58 7.65 -10.04 -15.12
N VAL A 59 7.95 -8.85 -15.65
CA VAL A 59 8.46 -8.66 -17.02
C VAL A 59 9.78 -9.39 -17.21
N VAL A 60 10.74 -9.18 -16.30
CA VAL A 60 12.10 -9.72 -16.44
C VAL A 60 12.13 -11.24 -16.36
N TYR A 61 11.30 -11.87 -15.53
CA TYR A 61 11.28 -13.33 -15.44
C TYR A 61 10.38 -13.99 -16.50
N ALA A 62 9.62 -13.20 -17.26
CA ALA A 62 8.79 -13.68 -18.38
C ALA A 62 9.44 -13.47 -19.75
N ALA A 63 10.37 -12.53 -19.88
CA ALA A 63 10.97 -12.15 -21.15
C ALA A 63 11.98 -13.18 -21.66
N ASP A 64 11.84 -13.59 -22.92
CA ASP A 64 12.79 -14.45 -23.63
C ASP A 64 13.82 -13.64 -24.43
N ALA A 65 13.49 -12.39 -24.76
CA ALA A 65 14.34 -11.49 -25.52
C ALA A 65 14.30 -10.04 -24.98
N ARG A 66 15.29 -9.24 -25.40
CA ARG A 66 15.39 -7.81 -25.02
C ARG A 66 14.18 -7.00 -25.47
N ALA A 67 13.59 -7.37 -26.60
CA ALA A 67 12.42 -6.69 -27.15
C ALA A 67 11.19 -6.81 -26.25
N ASP A 68 11.12 -7.87 -25.43
CA ASP A 68 9.98 -8.14 -24.54
C ASP A 68 10.00 -7.24 -23.30
N LEU A 69 11.17 -6.71 -22.93
CA LEU A 69 11.34 -5.85 -21.76
C LEU A 69 10.59 -4.52 -21.92
N LEU A 70 10.62 -3.94 -23.12
CA LEU A 70 10.10 -2.60 -23.43
C LEU A 70 9.08 -2.67 -24.57
N THR A 71 7.88 -3.13 -24.25
CA THR A 71 6.73 -3.09 -25.15
C THR A 71 5.74 -2.01 -24.70
N PRO A 72 4.80 -1.58 -25.56
CA PRO A 72 3.73 -0.68 -25.13
C PRO A 72 2.97 -1.21 -23.90
N ALA A 73 2.78 -2.53 -23.81
CA ALA A 73 2.10 -3.18 -22.70
C ALA A 73 2.91 -3.11 -21.40
N THR A 74 4.21 -3.44 -21.43
CA THR A 74 5.06 -3.41 -20.22
C THR A 74 5.26 -1.97 -19.71
N LEU A 75 5.40 -1.01 -20.62
CA LEU A 75 5.48 0.41 -20.29
C LEU A 75 4.16 0.92 -19.69
N ALA A 76 3.00 0.54 -20.24
CA ALA A 76 1.70 0.92 -19.71
C ALA A 76 1.45 0.33 -18.32
N LEU A 77 1.76 -0.96 -18.12
CA LEU A 77 1.70 -1.61 -16.81
C LEU A 77 2.59 -0.89 -15.80
N PHE A 78 3.86 -0.65 -16.14
CA PHE A 78 4.78 0.04 -15.23
C PHE A 78 4.31 1.45 -14.91
N ALA A 79 3.96 2.25 -15.92
CA ALA A 79 3.50 3.63 -15.71
C ALA A 79 2.23 3.70 -14.86
N TYR A 80 1.26 2.81 -15.12
CA TYR A 80 0.03 2.73 -14.34
C TYR A 80 0.29 2.35 -12.89
N PHE A 81 1.08 1.28 -12.66
CA PHE A 81 1.40 0.80 -11.32
C PHE A 81 2.39 1.69 -10.56
N LEU A 82 3.09 2.59 -11.25
CA LEU A 82 3.95 3.58 -10.63
C LEU A 82 3.14 4.72 -10.01
N VAL A 83 2.18 5.32 -10.73
CA VAL A 83 1.48 6.53 -10.25
C VAL A 83 -0.04 6.38 -10.16
N PRO A 84 -0.82 6.20 -11.25
CA PRO A 84 -2.28 6.10 -11.17
C PRO A 84 -2.78 5.05 -10.18
N ALA A 85 -2.17 3.86 -10.16
CA ALA A 85 -2.56 2.79 -9.26
C ALA A 85 -2.39 3.16 -7.78
N ASN A 86 -1.33 3.90 -7.45
CA ASN A 86 -1.10 4.39 -6.09
C ASN A 86 -2.07 5.53 -5.73
N VAL A 87 -2.39 6.43 -6.67
CA VAL A 87 -3.46 7.43 -6.47
C VAL A 87 -4.80 6.74 -6.21
N TYR A 88 -5.11 5.67 -6.95
CA TYR A 88 -6.33 4.89 -6.74
C TYR A 88 -6.33 4.19 -5.39
N LEU A 89 -5.31 3.37 -5.10
CA LEU A 89 -5.21 2.56 -3.88
C LEU A 89 -5.24 3.43 -2.62
N TYR A 90 -4.35 4.42 -2.52
CA TYR A 90 -4.26 5.29 -1.35
C TYR A 90 -5.35 6.36 -1.31
N GLY A 91 -5.84 6.81 -2.47
CA GLY A 91 -6.95 7.76 -2.49
C GLY A 91 -8.29 7.12 -2.10
N VAL A 92 -8.55 5.87 -2.46
CA VAL A 92 -9.70 5.11 -1.91
C VAL A 92 -9.52 4.97 -0.39
N ASN A 93 -8.31 4.65 0.09
CA ASN A 93 -8.02 4.57 1.52
C ASN A 93 -8.34 5.89 2.24
N ASP A 94 -7.76 7.01 1.80
CA ASP A 94 -7.93 8.32 2.42
C ASP A 94 -9.38 8.84 2.35
N VAL A 95 -10.13 8.55 1.27
CA VAL A 95 -11.55 8.96 1.16
C VAL A 95 -12.42 8.21 2.17
N PHE A 96 -12.19 6.91 2.39
CA PHE A 96 -12.98 6.10 3.32
C PHE A 96 -12.50 6.16 4.77
N ASP A 97 -11.31 6.72 5.03
CA ASP A 97 -10.77 6.93 6.39
C ASP A 97 -10.82 8.39 6.83
N ALA A 98 -11.45 9.29 6.06
CA ALA A 98 -11.49 10.73 6.35
C ALA A 98 -11.89 11.08 7.79
N ASP A 99 -12.87 10.37 8.36
CA ASP A 99 -13.33 10.59 9.73
C ASP A 99 -12.33 10.06 10.78
N VAL A 100 -11.66 8.94 10.50
CA VAL A 100 -10.67 8.33 11.41
C VAL A 100 -9.35 9.12 11.39
N ASP A 101 -8.97 9.64 10.22
CA ASP A 101 -7.73 10.38 10.01
C ASP A 101 -7.80 11.85 10.42
N ALA A 102 -8.99 12.36 10.78
CA ALA A 102 -9.19 13.74 11.21
C ALA A 102 -8.33 14.11 12.43
N GLU A 103 -8.15 13.15 13.35
CA GLU A 103 -7.45 13.34 14.63
C GLU A 103 -6.05 12.68 14.66
N ASN A 104 -5.63 12.00 13.59
CA ASN A 104 -4.38 11.23 13.58
C ASN A 104 -3.14 12.13 13.35
N PRO A 105 -2.23 12.30 14.34
CA PRO A 105 -1.05 13.15 14.20
C PRO A 105 -0.03 12.62 13.18
N LYS A 106 -0.01 11.31 12.87
CA LYS A 106 0.91 10.73 11.86
C LYS A 106 0.68 11.28 10.45
N LYS A 107 -0.54 11.74 10.16
CA LYS A 107 -0.91 12.38 8.88
C LYS A 107 -0.33 13.78 8.72
N ASP A 108 0.22 14.40 9.77
CA ASP A 108 0.83 15.75 9.67
C ASP A 108 2.34 15.70 9.35
N GLU A 109 3.00 14.55 9.54
CA GLU A 109 4.45 14.45 9.35
C GLU A 109 4.88 13.76 8.03
N ARG A 110 4.13 12.78 7.53
CA ARG A 110 4.62 11.87 6.48
C ARG A 110 3.70 11.68 5.27
N GLU A 111 2.42 12.00 5.40
CA GLU A 111 1.41 11.84 4.36
C GLU A 111 0.59 13.13 4.21
N VAL A 112 -0.24 13.22 3.17
CA VAL A 112 -1.23 14.30 3.06
C VAL A 112 -2.52 13.89 3.76
N ARG A 113 -3.14 14.83 4.48
CA ARG A 113 -4.47 14.63 5.06
C ARG A 113 -5.54 15.03 4.05
N TYR A 114 -6.46 14.11 3.74
CA TYR A 114 -7.65 14.42 2.98
C TYR A 114 -8.59 15.30 3.80
N ARG A 115 -9.05 16.42 3.22
CA ARG A 115 -9.92 17.41 3.89
C ARG A 115 -11.22 17.65 3.12
N GLY A 116 -11.66 16.68 2.32
CA GLY A 116 -12.89 16.80 1.53
C GLY A 116 -12.71 17.52 0.18
N GLN A 117 -11.48 17.63 -0.34
CA GLN A 117 -11.24 18.28 -1.62
C GLN A 117 -11.93 17.52 -2.77
N ARG A 118 -12.82 18.19 -3.52
CA ARG A 118 -13.65 17.57 -4.56
C ARG A 118 -12.86 16.91 -5.70
N PHE A 119 -11.66 17.40 -5.99
CA PHE A 119 -10.82 16.83 -7.05
C PHE A 119 -10.27 15.44 -6.69
N VAL A 120 -10.19 15.08 -5.40
CA VAL A 120 -9.61 13.80 -4.97
C VAL A 120 -10.48 12.62 -5.40
N PRO A 121 -11.79 12.54 -5.08
CA PRO A 121 -12.64 11.47 -5.61
C PRO A 121 -12.65 11.37 -7.15
N VAL A 122 -12.56 12.51 -7.85
CA VAL A 122 -12.49 12.53 -9.33
C VAL A 122 -11.17 11.92 -9.81
N ALA A 123 -10.04 12.31 -9.23
CA ALA A 123 -8.72 11.76 -9.57
C ALA A 123 -8.62 10.26 -9.22
N VAL A 124 -9.21 9.85 -8.10
CA VAL A 124 -9.30 8.44 -7.69
C VAL A 124 -10.13 7.64 -8.70
N ALA A 125 -11.32 8.12 -9.06
CA ALA A 125 -12.17 7.46 -10.04
C ALA A 125 -11.50 7.39 -11.42
N ALA A 126 -10.87 8.48 -11.88
CA ALA A 126 -10.12 8.52 -13.14
C ALA A 126 -8.94 7.54 -13.13
N SER A 127 -8.22 7.43 -12.00
CA SER A 127 -7.11 6.49 -11.84
C SER A 127 -7.59 5.03 -11.81
N GLY A 128 -8.75 4.76 -11.20
CA GLY A 128 -9.40 3.44 -11.27
C GLY A 128 -9.83 3.09 -12.70
N LEU A 129 -10.46 4.03 -13.42
CA LEU A 129 -10.84 3.85 -14.83
C LEU A 129 -9.62 3.67 -15.75
N GLY A 130 -8.49 4.27 -15.41
CA GLY A 130 -7.22 4.08 -16.12
C GLY A 130 -6.79 2.62 -16.22
N LEU A 131 -7.25 1.75 -15.30
CA LEU A 131 -7.00 0.31 -15.37
C LEU A 131 -7.52 -0.30 -16.67
N PHE A 132 -8.66 0.16 -17.19
CA PHE A 132 -9.20 -0.32 -18.46
C PHE A 132 -8.31 0.03 -19.65
N GLY A 133 -7.59 1.15 -19.58
CA GLY A 133 -6.59 1.53 -20.58
C GLY A 133 -5.36 0.63 -20.56
N VAL A 134 -5.01 0.09 -19.39
CA VAL A 134 -3.95 -0.94 -19.28
C VAL A 134 -4.47 -2.29 -19.81
N VAL A 135 -5.68 -2.68 -19.41
CA VAL A 135 -6.32 -3.92 -19.84
C VAL A 135 -6.38 -4.02 -21.37
N SER A 136 -6.68 -2.93 -22.07
CA SER A 136 -6.75 -2.90 -23.54
C SER A 136 -5.41 -3.10 -24.24
N LEU A 137 -4.29 -2.97 -23.52
CA LEU A 137 -2.93 -3.20 -24.02
C LEU A 137 -2.37 -4.56 -23.59
N THR A 138 -3.10 -5.34 -22.80
CA THR A 138 -2.67 -6.64 -22.27
C THR A 138 -3.49 -7.79 -22.84
N ASP A 139 -2.87 -8.97 -22.94
CA ASP A 139 -3.56 -10.20 -23.36
C ASP A 139 -4.61 -10.63 -22.32
N PRO A 140 -5.76 -11.20 -22.73
CA PRO A 140 -6.79 -11.73 -21.83
C PRO A 140 -6.29 -12.64 -20.70
N ILE A 141 -5.18 -13.34 -20.89
CA ILE A 141 -4.57 -14.18 -19.85
C ILE A 141 -4.16 -13.39 -18.59
N ALA A 142 -3.89 -12.09 -18.72
CA ALA A 142 -3.52 -11.19 -17.61
C ALA A 142 -4.73 -10.59 -16.89
N TRP A 143 -5.91 -10.59 -17.50
CA TRP A 143 -7.10 -9.90 -16.98
C TRP A 143 -7.54 -10.35 -15.60
N PRO A 144 -7.49 -11.66 -15.23
CA PRO A 144 -7.84 -12.08 -13.88
C PRO A 144 -7.00 -11.40 -12.79
N TRP A 145 -5.71 -11.17 -13.05
CA TRP A 145 -4.80 -10.50 -12.11
C TRP A 145 -5.10 -9.01 -11.97
N LEU A 146 -5.36 -8.32 -13.08
CA LEU A 146 -5.73 -6.90 -13.09
C LEU A 146 -7.10 -6.68 -12.42
N ALA A 147 -8.07 -7.55 -12.70
CA ALA A 147 -9.38 -7.51 -12.06
C ALA A 147 -9.27 -7.77 -10.56
N ALA A 148 -8.53 -8.80 -10.15
CA ALA A 148 -8.30 -9.10 -8.74
C ALA A 148 -7.59 -7.94 -8.03
N TRP A 149 -6.63 -7.28 -8.68
CA TRP A 149 -5.97 -6.09 -8.13
C TRP A 149 -6.97 -4.95 -7.89
N GLY A 150 -7.78 -4.58 -8.89
CA GLY A 150 -8.77 -3.50 -8.75
C GLY A 150 -9.82 -3.80 -7.67
N LEU A 151 -10.27 -5.06 -7.61
CA LEU A 151 -11.21 -5.54 -6.59
C LEU A 151 -10.60 -5.45 -5.18
N LEU A 152 -9.39 -5.96 -4.97
CA LEU A 152 -8.73 -5.93 -3.66
C LEU A 152 -8.35 -4.50 -3.25
N ALA A 153 -7.84 -3.68 -4.16
CA ALA A 153 -7.52 -2.27 -3.90
C ALA A 153 -8.74 -1.50 -3.39
N THR A 154 -9.92 -1.77 -3.95
CA THR A 154 -11.18 -1.20 -3.49
C THR A 154 -11.65 -1.81 -2.17
N ALA A 155 -11.81 -3.13 -2.15
CA ALA A 155 -12.41 -3.87 -1.05
C ALA A 155 -11.58 -3.84 0.23
N TYR A 156 -10.29 -3.51 0.15
CA TYR A 156 -9.45 -3.30 1.32
C TYR A 156 -9.95 -2.15 2.20
N SER A 157 -10.36 -1.04 1.58
CA SER A 157 -10.76 0.18 2.29
C SER A 157 -12.25 0.49 2.24
N ALA A 158 -12.95 0.13 1.15
CA ALA A 158 -14.35 0.50 0.93
C ALA A 158 -15.34 -0.48 1.58
N PRO A 159 -16.47 0.00 2.15
CA PRO A 159 -17.57 -0.83 2.59
C PRO A 159 -18.30 -1.50 1.40
N PRO A 160 -19.02 -2.62 1.62
CA PRO A 160 -19.24 -3.28 2.91
C PRO A 160 -18.10 -4.25 3.31
N VAL A 161 -17.12 -4.47 2.44
CA VAL A 161 -16.08 -5.47 2.66
C VAL A 161 -15.03 -4.96 3.65
N ARG A 162 -14.35 -3.84 3.33
CA ARG A 162 -13.33 -3.17 4.15
C ARG A 162 -12.37 -4.18 4.84
N PHE A 163 -11.61 -4.95 4.04
CA PHE A 163 -10.76 -6.02 4.56
C PHE A 163 -9.79 -5.58 5.65
N LYS A 164 -9.32 -4.34 5.63
CA LYS A 164 -8.40 -3.80 6.64
C LYS A 164 -8.93 -3.85 8.08
N THR A 165 -10.24 -4.03 8.28
CA THR A 165 -10.86 -4.19 9.60
C THR A 165 -11.33 -5.63 9.85
N ARG A 166 -10.75 -6.62 9.15
CA ARG A 166 -11.09 -8.04 9.27
C ARG A 166 -9.81 -8.85 9.46
N PRO A 167 -9.51 -9.35 10.67
CA PRO A 167 -8.33 -10.17 10.92
C PRO A 167 -8.22 -11.35 9.95
N VAL A 168 -6.99 -11.73 9.64
CA VAL A 168 -6.56 -12.66 8.58
C VAL A 168 -6.80 -12.14 7.16
N LEU A 169 -7.97 -11.53 6.90
CA LEU A 169 -8.32 -11.04 5.57
C LEU A 169 -7.62 -9.72 5.22
N ASP A 170 -7.37 -8.85 6.20
CA ASP A 170 -6.49 -7.69 6.07
C ASP A 170 -5.11 -8.11 5.54
N SER A 171 -4.51 -9.13 6.16
CA SER A 171 -3.23 -9.71 5.74
C SER A 171 -3.30 -10.36 4.36
N LEU A 172 -4.26 -11.27 4.13
CA LEU A 172 -4.37 -11.98 2.86
C LEU A 172 -4.64 -11.04 1.67
N SER A 173 -5.48 -10.03 1.85
CA SER A 173 -5.83 -9.08 0.79
C SER A 173 -4.65 -8.21 0.34
N ASN A 174 -3.60 -8.07 1.16
CA ASN A 174 -2.35 -7.42 0.76
C ASN A 174 -1.55 -8.23 -0.28
N GLY A 175 -1.97 -9.46 -0.60
CA GLY A 175 -1.57 -10.16 -1.82
C GLY A 175 -1.76 -9.32 -3.10
N LEU A 176 -2.60 -8.28 -3.05
CA LEU A 176 -2.76 -7.28 -4.12
C LEU A 176 -1.42 -6.75 -4.63
N TYR A 177 -0.40 -6.59 -3.79
CA TYR A 177 0.89 -6.02 -4.21
C TYR A 177 1.67 -6.95 -5.16
N VAL A 178 1.34 -8.24 -5.23
CA VAL A 178 2.00 -9.22 -6.13
C VAL A 178 1.32 -9.26 -7.51
N LEU A 179 0.03 -8.93 -7.56
CA LEU A 179 -0.80 -9.06 -8.77
C LEU A 179 -0.32 -8.23 -9.97
N PRO A 180 0.27 -7.02 -9.82
CA PRO A 180 0.88 -6.31 -10.94
C PRO A 180 1.98 -7.12 -11.63
N GLY A 181 2.80 -7.83 -10.85
CA GLY A 181 3.85 -8.71 -11.38
C GLY A 181 3.29 -9.95 -12.05
N ALA A 182 2.22 -10.53 -11.50
CA ALA A 182 1.51 -11.64 -12.12
C ALA A 182 0.89 -11.26 -13.47
N ALA A 183 0.25 -10.09 -13.55
CA ALA A 183 -0.31 -9.53 -14.78
C ALA A 183 0.80 -9.26 -15.82
N ALA A 184 1.92 -8.69 -15.39
CA ALA A 184 3.06 -8.41 -16.26
C ALA A 184 3.71 -9.69 -16.80
N TYR A 185 3.93 -10.68 -15.94
CA TYR A 185 4.43 -11.99 -16.35
C TYR A 185 3.50 -12.61 -17.38
N ALA A 186 2.19 -12.66 -17.10
CA ALA A 186 1.21 -13.27 -17.98
C ALA A 186 1.11 -12.57 -19.34
N THR A 187 1.24 -11.24 -19.35
CA THR A 187 1.26 -10.42 -20.57
C THR A 187 2.47 -10.74 -21.44
N VAL A 188 3.65 -10.91 -20.84
CA VAL A 188 4.91 -11.10 -21.57
C VAL A 188 5.10 -12.57 -21.99
N ALA A 189 4.91 -13.51 -21.06
CA ALA A 189 5.12 -14.93 -21.30
C ALA A 189 3.97 -15.60 -22.08
N GLY A 190 2.80 -14.97 -22.16
CA GLY A 190 1.59 -15.61 -22.70
C GLY A 190 1.13 -16.83 -21.88
N ALA A 191 1.58 -16.94 -20.63
CA ALA A 191 1.29 -18.05 -19.72
C ALA A 191 1.10 -17.55 -18.28
N GLN A 192 0.33 -18.30 -17.47
CA GLN A 192 0.16 -17.95 -16.06
C GLN A 192 1.50 -18.01 -15.29
N PRO A 193 1.71 -17.13 -14.29
CA PRO A 193 2.94 -17.13 -13.51
C PRO A 193 3.14 -18.46 -12.79
N PRO A 194 4.39 -18.90 -12.56
CA PRO A 194 4.66 -20.13 -11.83
C PRO A 194 4.05 -20.06 -10.42
N VAL A 195 3.42 -21.15 -9.98
CA VAL A 195 2.65 -21.18 -8.73
C VAL A 195 3.51 -20.85 -7.52
N TRP A 196 4.75 -21.33 -7.47
CA TRP A 196 5.61 -21.19 -6.29
C TRP A 196 6.06 -19.74 -6.01
N PRO A 197 6.63 -18.98 -6.97
CA PRO A 197 6.89 -17.55 -6.79
C PRO A 197 5.63 -16.73 -6.51
N LEU A 198 4.48 -17.06 -7.14
CA LEU A 198 3.22 -16.37 -6.89
C LEU A 198 2.76 -16.56 -5.44
N THR A 199 2.71 -17.81 -4.96
CA THR A 199 2.37 -18.13 -3.57
C THR A 199 3.36 -17.51 -2.60
N GLY A 200 4.67 -17.58 -2.90
CA GLY A 200 5.71 -16.96 -2.10
C GLY A 200 5.54 -15.45 -1.98
N GLY A 201 5.23 -14.78 -3.09
CA GLY A 201 4.94 -13.34 -3.10
C GLY A 201 3.75 -12.99 -2.21
N ILE A 202 2.64 -13.73 -2.33
CA ILE A 202 1.44 -13.49 -1.52
C ILE A 202 1.76 -13.64 -0.03
N LEU A 203 2.41 -14.75 0.36
CA LEU A 203 2.86 -14.97 1.74
C LEU A 203 3.77 -13.85 2.22
N TRP A 204 4.71 -13.40 1.39
CA TRP A 204 5.60 -12.31 1.75
C TRP A 204 4.83 -11.01 2.02
N THR A 205 3.84 -10.67 1.19
CA THR A 205 3.00 -9.47 1.39
C THR A 205 2.12 -9.56 2.63
N MET A 206 1.61 -10.75 2.95
CA MET A 206 0.85 -11.00 4.18
C MET A 206 1.68 -10.65 5.42
N ALA A 207 2.91 -11.16 5.48
CA ALA A 207 3.84 -10.89 6.57
C ALA A 207 4.28 -9.42 6.62
N MET A 208 4.63 -8.80 5.48
CA MET A 208 4.95 -7.37 5.42
C MET A 208 3.83 -6.48 5.93
N HIS A 209 2.60 -6.74 5.50
CA HIS A 209 1.44 -5.98 5.96
C HIS A 209 1.25 -6.13 7.48
N THR A 210 1.25 -7.36 7.96
CA THR A 210 1.00 -7.63 9.38
C THR A 210 2.12 -7.08 10.27
N PHE A 211 3.39 -7.14 9.81
CA PHE A 211 4.52 -6.53 10.47
C PHE A 211 4.38 -5.00 10.55
N SER A 212 3.96 -4.37 9.44
CA SER A 212 3.75 -2.90 9.40
C SER A 212 2.60 -2.41 10.28
N ALA A 213 1.69 -3.30 10.67
CA ALA A 213 0.57 -2.99 11.56
C ALA A 213 0.92 -3.13 13.05
N ILE A 214 2.09 -3.69 13.42
CA ILE A 214 2.51 -3.80 14.83
C ILE A 214 2.53 -2.43 15.54
N PRO A 215 3.11 -1.35 14.96
CA PRO A 215 3.16 -0.04 15.61
C PRO A 215 1.78 0.58 15.88
N ASP A 216 0.74 0.06 15.25
CA ASP A 216 -0.64 0.56 15.34
C ASP A 216 -1.53 -0.31 16.24
N VAL A 217 -1.01 -1.38 16.87
CA VAL A 217 -1.81 -2.33 17.65
C VAL A 217 -2.60 -1.69 18.80
N GLU A 218 -1.98 -0.82 19.59
CA GLU A 218 -2.68 -0.19 20.72
C GLU A 218 -3.64 0.91 20.26
N PRO A 219 -3.23 1.87 19.38
CA PRO A 219 -4.15 2.85 18.81
C PRO A 219 -5.36 2.23 18.10
N ASP A 220 -5.15 1.20 17.27
CA ASP A 220 -6.24 0.52 16.56
C ASP A 220 -7.19 -0.18 17.54
N ARG A 221 -6.67 -0.76 18.63
CA ARG A 221 -7.49 -1.39 19.66
C ARG A 221 -8.36 -0.37 20.38
N GLU A 222 -7.82 0.80 20.72
CA GLU A 222 -8.57 1.91 21.32
C GLU A 222 -9.66 2.44 20.37
N ALA A 223 -9.37 2.47 19.06
CA ALA A 223 -10.31 2.87 18.01
C ALA A 223 -11.32 1.77 17.60
N GLY A 224 -11.25 0.58 18.20
CA GLY A 224 -12.13 -0.56 17.88
C GLY A 224 -11.86 -1.19 16.50
N ILE A 225 -10.67 -0.98 15.93
CA ILE A 225 -10.23 -1.53 14.65
C ILE A 225 -9.59 -2.91 14.85
N ALA A 226 -10.14 -3.92 14.15
CA ALA A 226 -9.66 -5.29 14.21
C ALA A 226 -8.79 -5.63 12.99
N THR A 227 -7.48 -5.74 13.20
CA THR A 227 -6.50 -6.25 12.23
C THR A 227 -5.96 -7.59 12.71
N THR A 228 -5.25 -8.32 11.85
CA THR A 228 -4.48 -9.50 12.25
C THR A 228 -3.51 -9.15 13.38
N ALA A 229 -2.86 -7.99 13.31
CA ALA A 229 -1.91 -7.55 14.33
C ALA A 229 -2.60 -7.25 15.67
N THR A 230 -3.76 -6.58 15.68
CA THR A 230 -4.48 -6.28 16.93
C THR A 230 -5.05 -7.54 17.58
N TRP A 231 -5.49 -8.51 16.77
CA TRP A 231 -5.99 -9.81 17.22
C TRP A 231 -4.88 -10.69 17.84
N LEU A 232 -3.70 -10.73 17.22
CA LEU A 232 -2.57 -11.52 17.69
C LEU A 232 -1.83 -10.83 18.86
N GLY A 233 -1.74 -9.50 18.84
CA GLY A 233 -0.81 -8.73 19.66
C GLY A 233 0.63 -8.89 19.17
N GLU A 234 1.52 -7.98 19.58
CA GLU A 234 2.87 -7.83 19.04
C GLU A 234 3.67 -9.15 18.95
N ARG A 235 3.83 -9.87 20.07
CA ARG A 235 4.69 -11.07 20.11
C ARG A 235 4.20 -12.20 19.19
N ARG A 236 2.89 -12.42 19.11
CA ARG A 236 2.32 -13.44 18.21
C ARG A 236 2.35 -12.96 16.76
N THR A 237 2.23 -11.65 16.52
CA THR A 237 2.41 -11.06 15.20
C THR A 237 3.83 -11.26 14.68
N LEU A 238 4.87 -11.08 15.51
CA LEU A 238 6.25 -11.37 15.12
C LEU A 238 6.45 -12.84 14.74
N ALA A 239 5.88 -13.77 15.52
CA ALA A 239 5.91 -15.20 15.22
C ALA A 239 5.16 -15.56 13.93
N TYR A 240 4.02 -14.92 13.68
CA TYR A 240 3.27 -15.02 12.43
C TYR A 240 4.11 -14.52 11.24
N CYS A 241 4.75 -13.36 11.36
CA CYS A 241 5.61 -12.80 10.31
C CYS A 241 6.80 -13.71 10.02
N PHE A 242 7.49 -14.22 11.04
CA PHE A 242 8.56 -15.19 10.89
C PHE A 242 8.12 -16.42 10.10
N THR A 243 7.02 -17.05 10.54
CA THR A 243 6.51 -18.29 9.91
C THR A 243 6.12 -18.03 8.47
N THR A 244 5.40 -16.94 8.22
CA THR A 244 4.85 -16.61 6.90
C THR A 244 5.98 -16.22 5.92
N TRP A 245 6.99 -15.46 6.36
CA TRP A 245 8.17 -15.18 5.54
C TRP A 245 9.06 -16.41 5.32
N ALA A 246 9.18 -17.31 6.29
CA ALA A 246 9.89 -18.58 6.09
C ALA A 246 9.20 -19.45 5.03
N LEU A 247 7.86 -19.52 5.05
CA LEU A 247 7.07 -20.19 4.02
C LEU A 247 7.21 -19.49 2.66
N ALA A 248 7.25 -18.16 2.63
CA ALA A 248 7.53 -17.40 1.41
C ALA A 248 8.90 -17.75 0.82
N ALA A 249 9.95 -17.75 1.65
CA ALA A 249 11.30 -18.12 1.25
C ALA A 249 11.37 -19.57 0.75
N ALA A 250 10.69 -20.51 1.42
CA ALA A 250 10.60 -21.89 0.98
C ALA A 250 9.89 -22.01 -0.39
N ALA A 251 8.78 -21.30 -0.60
CA ALA A 251 8.06 -21.27 -1.86
C ALA A 251 8.95 -20.73 -2.99
N PHE A 252 9.65 -19.61 -2.79
CA PHE A 252 10.64 -19.14 -3.77
C PHE A 252 11.77 -20.15 -4.00
N GLY A 253 12.23 -20.84 -2.96
CA GLY A 253 13.24 -21.90 -3.03
C GLY A 253 12.84 -23.11 -3.87
N MET A 254 11.54 -23.42 -3.95
CA MET A 254 11.01 -24.46 -4.84
C MET A 254 11.18 -24.13 -6.33
N ALA A 255 11.27 -22.83 -6.67
CA ALA A 255 11.52 -22.37 -8.03
C ALA A 255 13.03 -22.09 -8.28
N ASP A 256 13.68 -21.41 -7.35
CA ASP A 256 15.11 -21.11 -7.38
C ASP A 256 15.66 -21.00 -5.95
N LEU A 257 16.61 -21.86 -5.58
CA LEU A 257 17.26 -21.87 -4.26
C LEU A 257 17.91 -20.51 -3.92
N ARG A 258 18.41 -19.78 -4.91
CA ARG A 258 19.04 -18.46 -4.72
C ARG A 258 17.99 -17.40 -4.37
N ALA A 259 16.83 -17.45 -5.02
CA ALA A 259 15.69 -16.60 -4.66
C ALA A 259 15.20 -16.93 -3.25
N GLY A 260 15.04 -18.23 -2.92
CA GLY A 260 14.70 -18.66 -1.56
C GLY A 260 15.72 -18.18 -0.51
N ALA A 261 17.02 -18.26 -0.81
CA ALA A 261 18.07 -17.76 0.07
C ALA A 261 18.02 -16.23 0.25
N ALA A 262 17.78 -15.46 -0.82
CA ALA A 262 17.60 -14.02 -0.73
C ALA A 262 16.38 -13.64 0.12
N LEU A 263 15.26 -14.35 -0.04
CA LEU A 263 14.04 -14.13 0.73
C LEU A 263 14.14 -14.64 2.17
N SER A 264 15.10 -15.51 2.48
CA SER A 264 15.39 -15.92 3.87
C SER A 264 15.96 -14.78 4.72
N LEU A 265 16.33 -13.64 4.12
CA LEU A 265 16.66 -12.42 4.83
C LEU A 265 15.51 -11.95 5.75
N TYR A 266 14.25 -12.01 5.29
CA TYR A 266 13.09 -11.51 6.02
C TYR A 266 12.80 -12.25 7.34
N PRO A 267 12.72 -13.60 7.38
CA PRO A 267 12.56 -14.30 8.65
C PRO A 267 13.78 -14.12 9.57
N LEU A 268 14.98 -13.94 9.04
CA LEU A 268 16.17 -13.64 9.85
C LEU A 268 16.12 -12.23 10.46
N LEU A 269 15.67 -11.24 9.69
CA LEU A 269 15.51 -9.86 10.17
C LEU A 269 14.50 -9.78 11.29
N VAL A 270 13.33 -10.40 11.15
CA VAL A 270 12.30 -10.36 12.20
C VAL A 270 12.72 -11.11 13.45
N LEU A 271 13.49 -12.20 13.30
CA LEU A 271 14.09 -12.90 14.42
C LEU A 271 15.12 -12.01 15.14
N GLY A 272 15.96 -11.31 14.39
CA GLY A 272 16.90 -10.33 14.91
C GLY A 272 16.20 -9.18 15.65
N ILE A 273 15.12 -8.63 15.08
CA ILE A 273 14.30 -7.60 15.71
C ILE A 273 13.72 -8.12 17.03
N ALA A 274 13.12 -9.32 17.02
CA ALA A 274 12.51 -9.94 18.20
C ALA A 274 13.51 -10.25 19.34
N TRP A 275 14.80 -10.34 19.04
CA TRP A 275 15.88 -10.55 20.03
C TRP A 275 16.69 -9.30 20.34
N SER A 276 16.37 -8.17 19.72
CA SER A 276 17.04 -6.88 19.94
C SER A 276 16.18 -5.96 20.80
N ASP A 277 16.81 -4.90 21.32
CA ASP A 277 16.09 -3.79 21.96
C ASP A 277 15.57 -2.76 20.95
N VAL A 278 15.57 -3.07 19.64
CA VAL A 278 15.11 -2.14 18.61
C VAL A 278 13.58 -2.12 18.57
N PRO A 279 12.94 -0.96 18.81
CA PRO A 279 11.50 -0.83 18.68
C PRO A 279 10.99 -1.15 17.27
N VAL A 280 9.86 -1.87 17.16
CA VAL A 280 9.31 -2.31 15.87
C VAL A 280 8.89 -1.13 14.99
N ASP A 281 8.39 -0.05 15.59
CA ASP A 281 8.06 1.20 14.90
C ASP A 281 9.28 1.81 14.18
N ARG A 282 10.48 1.70 14.76
CA ARG A 282 11.74 2.10 14.13
C ARG A 282 12.15 1.11 13.04
N ALA A 283 12.10 -0.20 13.34
CA ALA A 283 12.53 -1.24 12.40
C ALA A 283 11.69 -1.27 11.12
N TYR A 284 10.39 -0.98 11.23
CA TYR A 284 9.47 -0.82 10.10
C TYR A 284 10.01 0.11 9.00
N TRP A 285 10.65 1.22 9.38
CA TRP A 285 11.15 2.19 8.41
C TRP A 285 12.39 1.73 7.63
N TRP A 286 13.00 0.59 7.97
CA TRP A 286 14.06 0.00 7.17
C TRP A 286 13.52 -0.74 5.94
N TYR A 287 12.30 -1.27 6.03
CA TYR A 287 11.76 -2.17 5.02
C TYR A 287 11.58 -1.54 3.63
N PRO A 288 11.21 -0.26 3.45
CA PRO A 288 11.20 0.33 2.11
C PRO A 288 12.56 0.22 1.39
N ALA A 289 13.66 0.43 2.10
CA ALA A 289 15.00 0.28 1.55
C ALA A 289 15.36 -1.19 1.32
N ILE A 290 15.08 -2.07 2.29
CA ILE A 290 15.34 -3.52 2.18
C ILE A 290 14.58 -4.12 0.99
N ASN A 291 13.30 -3.81 0.87
CA ASN A 291 12.43 -4.26 -0.20
C ASN A 291 12.93 -3.74 -1.55
N GLY A 292 13.35 -2.48 -1.62
CA GLY A 292 13.95 -1.89 -2.81
C GLY A 292 15.23 -2.62 -3.23
N VAL A 293 16.14 -2.91 -2.28
CA VAL A 293 17.40 -3.60 -2.55
C VAL A 293 17.18 -5.05 -2.98
N VAL A 294 16.33 -5.80 -2.26
CA VAL A 294 16.03 -7.20 -2.60
C VAL A 294 15.32 -7.27 -3.96
N GLY A 295 14.31 -6.42 -4.18
CA GLY A 295 13.61 -6.33 -5.46
C GLY A 295 14.56 -5.99 -6.61
N ALA A 296 15.39 -4.97 -6.45
CA ALA A 296 16.42 -4.61 -7.44
C ALA A 296 17.40 -5.76 -7.69
N GLY A 297 17.83 -6.47 -6.65
CA GLY A 297 18.69 -7.65 -6.78
C GLY A 297 18.03 -8.75 -7.63
N LEU A 298 16.77 -9.08 -7.35
CA LEU A 298 16.01 -10.06 -8.13
C LEU A 298 15.81 -9.63 -9.58
N THR A 299 15.49 -8.35 -9.82
CA THR A 299 15.33 -7.79 -11.17
C THR A 299 16.65 -7.81 -11.94
N MET A 300 17.75 -7.33 -11.34
CA MET A 300 19.07 -7.33 -11.99
C MET A 300 19.57 -8.75 -12.27
N TRP A 301 19.28 -9.69 -11.36
CA TRP A 301 19.58 -11.10 -11.56
C TRP A 301 18.90 -11.67 -12.79
N GLY A 302 17.59 -11.46 -12.95
CA GLY A 302 16.86 -11.93 -14.12
C GLY A 302 17.30 -11.22 -15.41
N LEU A 303 17.55 -9.90 -15.34
CA LEU A 303 18.04 -9.12 -16.48
C LEU A 303 19.39 -9.64 -16.98
N ALA A 304 20.30 -10.05 -16.10
CA ALA A 304 21.60 -10.60 -16.48
C ALA A 304 21.50 -11.91 -17.28
N GLN A 305 20.37 -12.62 -17.20
CA GLN A 305 20.12 -13.82 -18.01
C GLN A 305 19.67 -13.46 -19.44
N ILE A 306 18.95 -12.35 -19.62
CA ILE A 306 18.44 -11.87 -20.92
C ILE A 306 19.47 -11.00 -21.64
N VAL A 307 20.19 -10.18 -20.88
CA VAL A 307 21.24 -9.26 -21.35
C VAL A 307 22.52 -9.59 -20.58
N PRO A 308 23.29 -10.59 -21.03
CA PRO A 308 24.54 -10.94 -20.38
C PRO A 308 25.50 -9.74 -20.35
N PRO A 309 26.23 -9.48 -19.24
CA PRO A 309 27.16 -8.35 -19.16
C PRO A 309 28.20 -8.32 -20.29
N SER A 310 28.58 -9.49 -20.81
CA SER A 310 29.49 -9.63 -21.96
C SER A 310 28.96 -9.00 -23.26
N SER A 311 27.67 -8.70 -23.34
CA SER A 311 27.03 -8.11 -24.53
C SER A 311 26.95 -6.58 -24.51
N LEU A 312 27.50 -5.94 -23.46
CA LEU A 312 27.54 -4.49 -23.27
C LEU A 312 28.87 -3.86 -23.72
N VAL A 313 29.77 -4.65 -24.30
CA VAL A 313 31.10 -4.25 -24.79
C VAL A 313 31.09 -4.10 -26.30
#